data_AF-A0A7W6CW42-F1
#
_entry.id   AF-A0A7W6CW42-F1
#
_cell.length_a   1.000
_cell.length_b   1.000
_cell.length_c   1.000
_cell.angle_alpha   90.00
_cell.angle_beta   90.00
_cell.angle_gamma   90.00
#
_symmetry.space_group_name_H-M   'P 1'
#
loop_
_entity.id
_entity.type
_entity.pdbx_description
1 polymer ?
#
loop_
_entity_poly.entity_id
_entity_poly.type
_entity_poly.pdbx_seq_one_letter_code
_entity_poly.pdbx_strand_id
1 'polypeptide(L)'
;MLIADRPLRSFLLAAAGVAALALATPVVAQETTQSPAAGAAQPQGEAPDDAEPKQVPLTPKLVEAFISAWPEFEALREKLAANDPADKSQAKTPDNQPESDEAEVGEAEDPVGALAAYLDKPEAKAQIDAILKKYEFATYADWANVAQSVLLAFGASDPEGNETDLAGEKKKVQSEIENDAALSEDEKKAALKDLDEQFSALESFQPLPGNVDVVKPYLDKIKALFGDEEDN
;
A
#
# COMPACT_ATOMS: atom_id res chain seq x y z
N MET A 1 23.92 -4.05 -40.47
CA MET A 1 23.17 -3.39 -41.56
C MET A 1 21.69 -3.64 -41.28
N LEU A 2 20.85 -2.58 -41.33
CA LEU A 2 19.48 -2.40 -40.77
C LEU A 2 19.47 -2.26 -39.24
N ILE A 3 19.25 -1.11 -38.57
CA ILE A 3 18.41 0.11 -38.74
C ILE A 3 16.90 -0.14 -38.65
N ALA A 4 16.26 0.72 -37.85
CA ALA A 4 14.85 1.16 -37.83
C ALA A 4 13.91 0.34 -36.92
N ASP A 5 12.99 0.93 -36.15
CA ASP A 5 12.68 2.31 -35.76
C ASP A 5 11.57 2.19 -34.70
N ARG A 6 11.53 3.09 -33.71
CA ARG A 6 10.48 3.15 -32.68
C ARG A 6 9.71 4.45 -32.91
N PRO A 7 8.39 4.44 -33.24
CA PRO A 7 7.67 5.70 -33.37
C PRO A 7 7.08 6.15 -32.02
N LEU A 8 7.58 7.31 -31.59
CA LEU A 8 6.95 8.31 -30.73
C LEU A 8 5.45 8.49 -31.08
N ARG A 9 4.58 8.54 -30.08
CA ARG A 9 3.21 9.05 -30.23
C ARG A 9 3.07 10.39 -29.52
N SER A 10 2.94 11.42 -30.35
CA SER A 10 2.76 12.82 -30.00
C SER A 10 1.42 13.12 -29.33
N PHE A 11 1.46 14.05 -28.37
CA PHE A 11 0.33 14.78 -27.82
C PHE A 11 -0.43 15.56 -28.91
N LEU A 12 -1.76 15.62 -28.81
CA LEU A 12 -2.58 16.65 -29.44
C LEU A 12 -3.67 17.14 -28.48
N LEU A 13 -3.50 18.40 -28.06
CA LEU A 13 -4.52 19.27 -27.50
C LEU A 13 -5.61 19.53 -28.54
N ALA A 14 -6.89 19.48 -28.14
CA ALA A 14 -7.97 20.11 -28.91
C ALA A 14 -8.95 20.80 -27.94
N ALA A 15 -8.86 22.12 -27.89
CA ALA A 15 -9.87 23.00 -27.33
C ALA A 15 -10.92 23.32 -28.41
N ALA A 16 -12.20 23.30 -28.06
CA ALA A 16 -13.27 23.95 -28.80
C ALA A 16 -14.39 24.35 -27.84
N GLY A 17 -14.59 25.65 -27.66
CA GLY A 17 -15.79 26.22 -27.05
C GLY A 17 -16.74 26.74 -28.12
N VAL A 18 -18.05 26.79 -27.81
CA VAL A 18 -19.03 27.70 -28.44
C VAL A 18 -20.10 28.07 -27.39
N ALA A 19 -20.56 29.31 -27.48
CA ALA A 19 -21.31 30.08 -26.50
C ALA A 19 -22.84 30.16 -26.73
N ALA A 20 -23.52 30.58 -25.65
CA ALA A 20 -24.68 31.50 -25.57
C ALA A 20 -26.09 31.06 -26.05
N LEU A 21 -27.10 31.22 -25.17
CA LEU A 21 -28.05 32.36 -25.21
C LEU A 21 -29.02 32.34 -23.99
N ALA A 22 -29.30 33.52 -23.44
CA ALA A 22 -30.18 33.77 -22.30
C ALA A 22 -31.54 34.36 -22.73
N LEU A 23 -32.60 34.10 -21.95
CA LEU A 23 -33.83 34.92 -21.87
C LEU A 23 -34.37 34.92 -20.42
N ALA A 24 -35.02 36.02 -20.03
CA ALA A 24 -35.04 36.56 -18.68
C ALA A 24 -36.44 36.63 -17.98
N THR A 25 -36.43 36.43 -16.65
CA THR A 25 -37.22 37.10 -15.54
C THR A 25 -38.75 36.88 -15.38
N PRO A 26 -39.38 37.11 -14.18
CA PRO A 26 -38.90 37.85 -12.99
C PRO A 26 -39.18 37.29 -11.56
N VAL A 27 -38.35 37.78 -10.62
CA VAL A 27 -38.54 38.21 -9.21
C VAL A 27 -39.56 37.53 -8.26
N VAL A 28 -39.04 36.98 -7.16
CA VAL A 28 -39.55 37.21 -5.79
C VAL A 28 -38.34 37.45 -4.89
N ALA A 29 -38.33 38.58 -4.19
CA ALA A 29 -37.36 38.91 -3.17
C ALA A 29 -37.87 38.41 -1.81
N GLN A 30 -37.03 37.70 -1.03
CA GLN A 30 -37.10 37.77 0.42
C GLN A 30 -35.77 37.41 1.10
N GLU A 31 -35.28 38.41 1.82
CA GLU A 31 -34.60 38.41 3.11
C GLU A 31 -33.33 37.56 3.34
N THR A 32 -32.28 38.34 3.60
CA THR A 32 -31.09 38.06 4.37
C THR A 32 -31.36 37.36 5.70
N THR A 33 -30.89 36.11 5.82
CA THR A 33 -30.27 35.61 7.06
C THR A 33 -29.03 34.81 6.70
N GLN A 34 -27.87 35.50 6.70
CA GLN A 34 -26.60 34.85 6.96
C GLN A 34 -26.58 34.44 8.43
N SER A 35 -26.37 33.16 8.69
CA SER A 35 -25.72 32.71 9.92
C SER A 35 -24.69 31.63 9.53
N PRO A 36 -23.45 31.71 10.03
CA PRO A 36 -22.34 30.89 9.56
C PRO A 36 -22.38 29.54 10.26
N ALA A 37 -22.73 28.48 9.55
CA ALA A 37 -22.36 27.14 9.97
C ALA A 37 -20.97 26.84 9.37
N ALA A 38 -19.99 26.79 10.26
CA ALA A 38 -18.60 26.48 10.00
C ALA A 38 -18.45 25.33 8.99
N GLY A 39 -17.59 25.58 7.99
CA GLY A 39 -17.08 24.54 7.13
C GLY A 39 -16.33 23.50 7.95
N ALA A 40 -16.98 22.38 8.23
CA ALA A 40 -16.30 21.11 8.26
C ALA A 40 -16.23 20.66 6.79
N ALA A 41 -15.13 21.01 6.13
CA ALA A 41 -14.72 20.28 4.95
C ALA A 41 -14.37 18.85 5.42
N GLN A 42 -15.36 17.97 5.43
CA GLN A 42 -15.10 16.55 5.35
C GLN A 42 -14.49 16.31 3.96
N PRO A 43 -13.28 15.73 3.84
CA PRO A 43 -12.91 15.15 2.56
C PRO A 43 -13.82 13.94 2.35
N GLN A 44 -14.83 14.10 1.50
CA GLN A 44 -15.45 13.00 0.77
C GLN A 44 -14.65 12.76 -0.50
N GLY A 45 -14.32 11.50 -0.75
CA GLY A 45 -13.73 11.04 -2.00
C GLY A 45 -13.11 9.67 -1.80
N GLU A 46 -13.90 8.64 -2.02
CA GLU A 46 -13.48 7.24 -2.19
C GLU A 46 -12.15 7.16 -2.96
N ALA A 47 -11.15 6.53 -2.34
CA ALA A 47 -10.03 5.96 -3.08
C ALA A 47 -10.50 4.62 -3.68
N PRO A 48 -10.03 4.24 -4.87
CA PRO A 48 -10.39 2.95 -5.46
C PRO A 48 -9.96 1.83 -4.50
N ASP A 49 -10.85 0.86 -4.28
CA ASP A 49 -10.62 -0.37 -3.49
C ASP A 49 -9.50 -1.29 -4.04
N ASP A 50 -8.75 -0.81 -5.05
CA ASP A 50 -7.67 -1.51 -5.75
C ASP A 50 -6.32 -0.77 -5.61
N ALA A 51 -6.24 0.25 -4.74
CA ALA A 51 -4.99 0.96 -4.47
C ALA A 51 -4.16 0.17 -3.46
N GLU A 52 -2.92 -0.18 -3.85
CA GLU A 52 -1.95 -0.80 -2.95
C GLU A 52 -1.81 -0.02 -1.63
N PRO A 53 -1.72 -0.72 -0.48
CA PRO A 53 -1.54 -0.08 0.81
C PRO A 53 -0.33 0.85 0.82
N LYS A 54 -0.52 2.06 1.33
CA LYS A 54 0.51 3.06 1.51
C LYS A 54 1.11 2.97 2.90
N GLN A 55 2.37 3.35 3.03
CA GLN A 55 2.98 3.50 4.34
C GLN A 55 2.45 4.74 5.08
N VAL A 56 2.38 4.64 6.41
CA VAL A 56 2.05 5.72 7.34
C VAL A 56 3.07 5.77 8.48
N PRO A 57 3.32 6.95 9.07
CA PRO A 57 4.12 7.05 10.29
C PRO A 57 3.46 6.26 11.42
N LEU A 58 4.18 5.30 11.97
CA LEU A 58 3.68 4.45 13.05
C LEU A 58 3.74 5.16 14.39
N THR A 59 2.78 4.84 15.24
CA THR A 59 2.80 5.16 16.66
C THR A 59 2.60 3.88 17.46
N PRO A 60 3.03 3.82 18.73
CA PRO A 60 2.81 2.66 19.59
C PRO A 60 1.34 2.19 19.59
N LYS A 61 0.41 3.14 19.64
CA LYS A 61 -1.04 2.86 19.59
C LYS A 61 -1.46 2.16 18.30
N LEU A 62 -0.93 2.58 17.15
CA LEU A 62 -1.28 1.96 15.85
C LEU A 62 -0.74 0.53 15.76
N VAL A 63 0.48 0.29 16.25
CA VAL A 63 1.05 -1.07 16.30
C VAL A 63 0.24 -1.98 17.22
N GLU A 64 -0.13 -1.49 18.41
CA GLU A 64 -0.97 -2.24 19.35
C GLU A 64 -2.38 -2.53 18.80
N ALA A 65 -2.99 -1.56 18.12
CA ALA A 65 -4.29 -1.72 17.48
C ALA A 65 -4.22 -2.76 16.35
N PHE A 66 -3.16 -2.74 15.53
CA PHE A 66 -2.92 -3.76 14.51
C PHE A 66 -2.82 -5.16 15.10
N ILE A 67 -1.93 -5.36 16.09
CA ILE A 67 -1.71 -6.65 16.76
C ILE A 67 -3.01 -7.17 17.38
N SER A 68 -3.79 -6.28 17.99
CA SER A 68 -5.03 -6.67 18.67
C SER A 68 -6.16 -6.99 17.70
N ALA A 69 -6.21 -6.31 16.55
CA ALA A 69 -7.22 -6.55 15.51
C ALA A 69 -6.98 -7.83 14.73
N TRP A 70 -5.71 -8.22 14.56
CA TRP A 70 -5.29 -9.38 13.78
C TRP A 70 -6.10 -10.67 14.03
N PRO A 71 -6.19 -11.21 15.26
CA PRO A 71 -6.90 -12.47 15.49
C PRO A 71 -8.41 -12.42 15.18
N GLU A 72 -9.04 -11.24 15.28
CA GLU A 72 -10.46 -11.09 14.89
C GLU A 72 -10.64 -11.05 13.39
N PHE A 73 -9.69 -10.45 12.66
CA PHE A 73 -9.68 -10.49 11.20
C PHE A 73 -9.38 -11.88 10.67
N GLU A 74 -8.45 -12.61 11.29
CA GLU A 74 -8.18 -14.03 11.01
C GLU A 74 -9.45 -14.88 11.18
N ALA A 75 -10.09 -14.81 12.35
CA ALA A 75 -11.31 -15.57 12.62
C ALA A 75 -12.47 -15.19 11.67
N LEU A 76 -12.55 -13.91 11.29
CA LEU A 76 -13.53 -13.47 10.30
C LEU A 76 -13.22 -14.05 8.91
N ARG A 77 -11.95 -14.04 8.48
CA ARG A 77 -11.52 -14.61 7.21
C ARG A 77 -11.84 -16.10 7.13
N GLU A 78 -11.50 -16.87 8.17
CA GLU A 78 -11.83 -18.30 8.24
C GLU A 78 -13.35 -18.55 8.11
N LYS A 79 -14.16 -17.77 8.84
CA LYS A 79 -15.61 -17.86 8.77
C LYS A 79 -16.14 -17.51 7.37
N LEU A 80 -15.57 -16.50 6.73
CA LEU A 80 -16.00 -16.06 5.40
C LEU A 80 -15.61 -17.10 4.33
N ALA A 81 -14.38 -17.61 4.37
CA ALA A 81 -13.89 -18.64 3.46
C ALA A 81 -14.67 -19.96 3.61
N ALA A 82 -15.04 -20.37 4.83
CA ALA A 82 -15.87 -21.55 5.06
C ALA A 82 -17.27 -21.47 4.42
N ASN A 83 -17.78 -20.24 4.22
CA ASN A 83 -19.09 -19.97 3.64
C ASN A 83 -19.04 -19.67 2.13
N ASP A 84 -17.84 -19.55 1.55
CA ASP A 84 -17.65 -19.28 0.12
C ASP A 84 -16.82 -20.40 -0.56
N PRO A 85 -17.48 -21.40 -1.17
CA PRO A 85 -16.77 -22.54 -1.77
C PRO A 85 -15.95 -22.19 -3.02
N ALA A 86 -16.02 -20.96 -3.54
CA ALA A 86 -15.17 -20.46 -4.62
C ALA A 86 -13.79 -19.96 -4.12
N ASP A 87 -13.60 -19.82 -2.81
CA ASP A 87 -12.41 -19.22 -2.18
C ASP A 87 -11.58 -20.25 -1.38
N LYS A 88 -11.68 -21.53 -1.76
CA LYS A 88 -10.96 -22.65 -1.12
C LYS A 88 -9.44 -22.62 -1.31
N SER A 89 -8.91 -21.66 -2.06
CA SER A 89 -7.48 -21.38 -2.12
C SER A 89 -6.95 -20.68 -0.87
N GLN A 90 -7.81 -20.11 0.00
CA GLN A 90 -7.40 -19.41 1.23
C GLN A 90 -7.54 -20.25 2.51
N ALA A 91 -8.01 -21.50 2.40
CA ALA A 91 -8.03 -22.42 3.53
C ALA A 91 -6.68 -23.12 3.61
N LYS A 92 -5.94 -22.97 4.74
CA LYS A 92 -4.75 -23.78 5.04
C LYS A 92 -5.12 -25.28 4.92
N THR A 93 -4.88 -25.86 3.76
CA THR A 93 -4.89 -27.32 3.56
C THR A 93 -3.44 -27.79 3.43
N PRO A 94 -2.99 -28.79 4.21
CA PRO A 94 -1.62 -29.30 4.17
C PRO A 94 -1.15 -29.88 2.82
N ASP A 95 -2.04 -30.01 1.83
CA ASP A 95 -1.81 -30.70 0.54
C ASP A 95 -1.63 -29.76 -0.67
N ASN A 96 -1.67 -28.43 -0.50
CA ASN A 96 -1.50 -27.48 -1.61
C ASN A 96 -0.09 -26.86 -1.63
N GLN A 97 0.92 -27.71 -1.76
CA GLN A 97 2.26 -27.28 -2.14
C GLN A 97 2.32 -27.16 -3.68
N PRO A 98 2.56 -25.98 -4.28
CA PRO A 98 2.72 -25.89 -5.72
C PRO A 98 4.01 -26.61 -6.13
N GLU A 99 3.86 -27.80 -6.73
CA GLU A 99 4.94 -28.44 -7.49
C GLU A 99 5.09 -27.70 -8.83
N SER A 100 5.88 -26.63 -8.89
CA SER A 100 6.52 -26.22 -10.14
C SER A 100 7.78 -25.37 -9.93
N ASP A 101 8.88 -25.84 -10.53
CA ASP A 101 10.27 -25.37 -10.48
C ASP A 101 10.57 -24.01 -11.17
N GLU A 102 9.72 -23.00 -11.02
CA GLU A 102 10.16 -21.62 -11.21
C GLU A 102 9.78 -20.87 -9.94
N ALA A 103 10.75 -20.30 -9.24
CA ALA A 103 10.53 -19.46 -8.07
C ALA A 103 9.75 -18.20 -8.49
N GLU A 104 8.45 -18.37 -8.68
CA GLU A 104 7.44 -17.41 -8.26
C GLU A 104 7.81 -17.15 -6.80
N VAL A 105 8.51 -16.03 -6.58
CA VAL A 105 8.72 -15.43 -5.26
C VAL A 105 7.39 -15.59 -4.55
N GLY A 106 7.34 -16.54 -3.61
CA GLY A 106 6.09 -17.07 -3.13
C GLY A 106 5.17 -15.93 -2.80
N GLU A 107 3.96 -15.94 -3.37
CA GLU A 107 2.84 -15.23 -2.78
C GLU A 107 2.70 -15.82 -1.37
N ALA A 108 3.50 -15.33 -0.42
CA ALA A 108 3.12 -15.38 0.97
C ALA A 108 1.72 -14.77 0.96
N GLU A 109 0.71 -15.62 1.15
CA GLU A 109 -0.70 -15.24 1.09
C GLU A 109 -0.83 -13.91 1.81
N ASP A 110 -1.11 -12.81 1.09
CA ASP A 110 -1.13 -11.49 1.69
C ASP A 110 -2.27 -11.48 2.73
N PRO A 111 -1.97 -11.66 4.03
CA PRO A 111 -3.03 -11.91 4.98
C PRO A 111 -3.74 -10.60 5.32
N VAL A 112 -3.11 -9.46 4.98
CA VAL A 112 -3.67 -8.12 5.02
C VAL A 112 -4.55 -7.86 3.81
N GLY A 113 -4.22 -8.38 2.63
CA GLY A 113 -5.01 -8.23 1.41
C GLY A 113 -6.23 -9.16 1.31
N ALA A 114 -6.19 -10.33 1.95
CA ALA A 114 -7.21 -11.37 1.79
C ALA A 114 -8.66 -10.94 2.13
N LEU A 115 -8.85 -10.02 3.09
CA LEU A 115 -10.18 -9.53 3.44
C LEU A 115 -10.74 -8.50 2.44
N ALA A 116 -9.91 -7.93 1.56
CA ALA A 116 -10.34 -6.95 0.57
C ALA A 116 -11.38 -7.56 -0.40
N ALA A 117 -11.22 -8.83 -0.77
CA ALA A 117 -12.15 -9.58 -1.63
C ALA A 117 -13.58 -9.69 -1.06
N TYR A 118 -13.75 -9.40 0.23
CA TYR A 118 -15.05 -9.46 0.92
C TYR A 118 -15.70 -8.09 1.14
N LEU A 119 -15.02 -6.98 0.81
CA LEU A 119 -15.54 -5.62 1.05
C LEU A 119 -16.80 -5.30 0.22
N ASP A 120 -16.96 -5.91 -0.95
CA ASP A 120 -18.16 -5.76 -1.79
C ASP A 120 -19.38 -6.54 -1.26
N LYS A 121 -19.20 -7.44 -0.29
CA LYS A 121 -20.27 -8.24 0.30
C LYS A 121 -20.85 -7.50 1.52
N PRO A 122 -22.12 -7.05 1.51
CA PRO A 122 -22.65 -6.17 2.57
C PRO A 122 -22.56 -6.74 3.99
N GLU A 123 -22.78 -8.05 4.16
CA GLU A 123 -22.69 -8.71 5.47
C GLU A 123 -21.24 -8.83 5.95
N ALA A 124 -20.30 -9.16 5.06
CA ALA A 124 -18.89 -9.26 5.40
C ALA A 124 -18.32 -7.87 5.70
N LYS A 125 -18.64 -6.87 4.87
CA LYS A 125 -18.30 -5.46 5.11
C LYS A 125 -18.76 -4.97 6.48
N ALA A 126 -20.00 -5.28 6.88
CA ALA A 126 -20.49 -4.89 8.20
C ALA A 126 -19.70 -5.53 9.36
N GLN A 127 -19.23 -6.78 9.19
CA GLN A 127 -18.38 -7.45 10.16
C GLN A 127 -16.96 -6.85 10.20
N ILE A 128 -16.38 -6.54 9.04
CA ILE A 128 -15.10 -5.84 8.91
C ILE A 128 -15.18 -4.46 9.59
N ASP A 129 -16.20 -3.65 9.26
CA ASP A 129 -16.40 -2.31 9.82
C ASP A 129 -16.59 -2.34 11.35
N ALA A 130 -17.17 -3.42 11.89
CA ALA A 130 -17.31 -3.60 13.34
C ALA A 130 -15.97 -3.83 14.05
N ILE A 131 -15.08 -4.64 13.45
CA ILE A 131 -13.71 -4.87 13.96
C ILE A 131 -12.91 -3.57 13.87
N LEU A 132 -12.93 -2.90 12.71
CA LEU A 132 -12.23 -1.63 12.49
C LEU A 132 -12.62 -0.59 13.56
N LYS A 133 -13.93 -0.43 13.80
CA LYS A 133 -14.44 0.49 14.83
C LYS A 133 -13.98 0.13 16.24
N LYS A 134 -13.93 -1.16 16.57
CA LYS A 134 -13.46 -1.65 17.88
C LYS A 134 -12.01 -1.25 18.15
N TYR A 135 -11.18 -1.25 17.11
CA TYR A 135 -9.76 -0.90 17.17
C TYR A 135 -9.43 0.51 16.69
N GLU A 136 -10.46 1.35 16.54
CA GLU A 136 -10.35 2.77 16.19
C GLU A 136 -9.73 3.05 14.80
N PHE A 137 -9.83 2.08 13.87
CA PHE A 137 -9.55 2.30 12.45
C PHE A 137 -10.80 2.89 11.78
N ALA A 138 -10.64 3.93 10.97
CA ALA A 138 -11.77 4.57 10.30
C ALA A 138 -12.25 3.78 9.08
N THR A 139 -11.32 3.16 8.34
CA THR A 139 -11.60 2.35 7.16
C THR A 139 -10.68 1.15 7.07
N TYR A 140 -11.03 0.19 6.21
CA TYR A 140 -10.16 -0.93 5.89
C TYR A 140 -8.83 -0.47 5.30
N ALA A 141 -8.87 0.54 4.42
CA ALA A 141 -7.67 1.13 3.83
C ALA A 141 -6.74 1.73 4.91
N ASP A 142 -7.29 2.35 5.97
CA ASP A 142 -6.47 2.86 7.08
C ASP A 142 -5.77 1.72 7.84
N TRP A 143 -6.49 0.63 8.08
CA TRP A 143 -5.91 -0.57 8.70
C TRP A 143 -4.84 -1.21 7.81
N ALA A 144 -5.12 -1.37 6.51
CA ALA A 144 -4.18 -1.94 5.55
C ALA A 144 -2.89 -1.11 5.42
N ASN A 145 -3.01 0.23 5.40
CA ASN A 145 -1.86 1.14 5.42
C ASN A 145 -0.99 0.96 6.67
N VAL A 146 -1.62 0.81 7.83
CA VAL A 146 -0.91 0.53 9.09
C VAL A 146 -0.27 -0.85 9.05
N ALA A 147 -0.98 -1.86 8.59
CA ALA A 147 -0.46 -3.22 8.48
C ALA A 147 0.76 -3.29 7.56
N GLN A 148 0.71 -2.69 6.37
CA GLN A 148 1.85 -2.56 5.45
C GLN A 148 3.06 -1.92 6.15
N SER A 149 2.82 -0.82 6.86
CA SER A 149 3.89 -0.11 7.58
C SER A 149 4.51 -0.94 8.69
N VAL A 150 3.68 -1.68 9.44
CA VAL A 150 4.13 -2.57 10.52
C VAL A 150 4.93 -3.73 9.94
N LEU A 151 4.46 -4.35 8.86
CA LEU A 151 5.11 -5.51 8.24
C LEU A 151 6.45 -5.15 7.59
N LEU A 152 6.54 -4.01 6.89
CA LEU A 152 7.82 -3.53 6.35
C LEU A 152 8.82 -3.23 7.47
N ALA A 153 8.37 -2.56 8.54
CA ALA A 153 9.24 -2.25 9.68
C ALA A 153 9.64 -3.51 10.48
N PHE A 154 8.75 -4.50 10.57
CA PHE A 154 9.03 -5.80 11.18
C PHE A 154 10.06 -6.59 10.37
N GLY A 155 9.88 -6.70 9.05
CA GLY A 155 10.83 -7.37 8.16
C GLY A 155 12.22 -6.72 8.18
N ALA A 156 12.28 -5.39 8.19
CA ALA A 156 13.56 -4.66 8.32
C ALA A 156 14.18 -4.73 9.72
N SER A 157 13.46 -5.22 10.73
CA SER A 157 13.99 -5.45 12.08
C SER A 157 14.62 -6.83 12.26
N ASP A 158 14.43 -7.73 11.29
CA ASP A 158 15.03 -9.05 11.31
C ASP A 158 16.53 -8.94 10.96
N PRO A 159 17.46 -9.42 11.81
CA PRO A 159 18.89 -9.42 11.47
C PRO A 159 19.25 -10.25 10.24
N GLU A 160 18.40 -11.18 9.80
CA GLU A 160 18.52 -11.91 8.53
C GLU A 160 17.76 -11.21 7.38
N GLY A 161 16.82 -10.33 7.72
CA GLY A 161 15.99 -9.58 6.78
C GLY A 161 16.73 -8.38 6.22
N ASN A 162 17.45 -8.58 5.12
CA ASN A 162 17.95 -7.59 4.16
C ASN A 162 17.95 -6.12 4.64
N GLU A 163 18.67 -5.83 5.73
CA GLU A 163 19.15 -4.49 6.03
C GLU A 163 20.33 -4.21 5.08
N THR A 164 20.05 -4.23 3.78
CA THR A 164 20.95 -3.62 2.82
C THR A 164 20.93 -2.14 3.12
N ASP A 165 22.07 -1.59 3.54
CA ASP A 165 22.31 -0.14 3.62
C ASP A 165 22.15 0.44 2.21
N LEU A 166 20.91 0.60 1.78
CA LEU A 166 20.53 0.96 0.42
C LEU A 166 21.12 2.34 0.06
N ALA A 167 21.20 3.24 1.05
CA ALA A 167 21.86 4.52 0.92
C ALA A 167 23.38 4.37 0.72
N GLY A 168 24.04 3.50 1.48
CA GLY A 168 25.44 3.16 1.31
C GLY A 168 25.74 2.51 -0.03
N GLU A 169 24.90 1.58 -0.48
CA GLU A 169 25.00 0.92 -1.78
C GLU A 169 24.80 1.91 -2.93
N LYS A 170 23.77 2.77 -2.87
CA LYS A 170 23.56 3.85 -3.84
C LYS A 170 24.80 4.71 -3.97
N LYS A 171 25.36 5.14 -2.84
CA LYS A 171 26.56 5.99 -2.80
C LYS A 171 27.79 5.29 -3.36
N LYS A 172 27.95 3.98 -3.10
CA LYS A 172 29.02 3.16 -3.67
C LYS A 172 28.92 3.12 -5.19
N VAL A 173 27.74 2.80 -5.73
CA VAL A 173 27.52 2.73 -7.18
C VAL A 173 27.65 4.11 -7.85
N GLN A 174 27.17 5.18 -7.21
CA GLN A 174 27.39 6.55 -7.68
C GLN A 174 28.89 6.85 -7.82
N SER A 175 29.68 6.53 -6.81
CA SER A 175 31.14 6.72 -6.85
C SER A 175 31.80 5.88 -7.94
N GLU A 176 31.33 4.65 -8.18
CA GLU A 176 31.85 3.79 -9.27
C GLU A 176 31.59 4.43 -10.64
N ILE A 177 30.37 4.92 -10.89
CA ILE A 177 30.00 5.60 -12.14
C ILE A 177 30.81 6.88 -12.34
N GLU A 178 30.93 7.71 -11.29
CA GLU A 178 31.66 8.98 -11.35
C GLU A 178 33.14 8.79 -11.68
N ASN A 179 33.75 7.71 -11.16
CA ASN A 179 35.18 7.43 -11.33
C ASN A 179 35.50 6.53 -12.55
N ASP A 180 34.50 5.97 -13.23
CA ASP A 180 34.74 5.12 -14.41
C ASP A 180 35.27 5.96 -15.58
N ALA A 181 36.51 5.72 -15.98
CA ALA A 181 37.15 6.42 -17.10
C ALA A 181 36.68 5.90 -18.48
N ALA A 182 36.00 4.76 -18.53
CA ALA A 182 35.44 4.19 -19.76
C ALA A 182 34.14 4.87 -20.18
N LEU A 183 33.43 5.53 -19.25
CA LEU A 183 32.19 6.26 -19.52
C LEU A 183 32.47 7.72 -19.90
N SER A 184 31.83 8.17 -20.97
CA SER A 184 31.74 9.61 -21.29
C SER A 184 30.89 10.36 -20.26
N GLU A 185 30.99 11.69 -20.24
CA GLU A 185 30.18 12.52 -19.33
C GLU A 185 28.67 12.31 -19.52
N ASP A 186 28.22 12.16 -20.76
CA ASP A 186 26.81 11.91 -21.08
C ASP A 186 26.35 10.53 -20.61
N GLU A 187 27.18 9.50 -20.75
CA GLU A 187 26.90 8.15 -20.25
C GLU A 187 26.85 8.10 -18.72
N LYS A 188 27.77 8.79 -18.03
CA LYS A 188 27.74 8.91 -16.57
C LYS A 188 26.46 9.57 -16.09
N LYS A 189 26.03 10.65 -16.74
CA LYS A 189 24.81 11.36 -16.39
C LYS A 189 23.57 10.48 -16.59
N ALA A 190 23.51 9.72 -17.69
CA ALA A 190 22.43 8.78 -17.93
C ALA A 190 22.41 7.67 -16.87
N ALA A 191 23.56 7.05 -16.59
CA ALA A 191 23.69 6.00 -15.57
C ALA A 191 23.32 6.49 -14.16
N LEU A 192 23.71 7.71 -13.78
CA LEU A 192 23.34 8.30 -12.49
C LEU A 192 21.83 8.57 -12.40
N LYS A 193 21.19 8.97 -13.50
CA LYS A 193 19.73 9.16 -13.55
C LYS A 193 19.00 7.83 -13.41
N ASP A 194 19.42 6.82 -14.16
CA ASP A 194 18.83 5.48 -14.10
C ASP A 194 19.04 4.84 -12.73
N LEU A 195 20.20 5.08 -12.10
CA LEU A 195 20.49 4.66 -10.73
C LEU A 195 19.53 5.34 -9.74
N ASP A 196 19.31 6.65 -9.88
CA ASP A 196 18.40 7.39 -9.00
C ASP A 196 16.96 6.88 -9.10
N GLU A 197 16.50 6.61 -10.33
CA GLU A 197 15.16 6.04 -10.57
C GLU A 197 15.01 4.63 -9.97
N GLN A 198 16.00 3.77 -10.15
CA GLN A 198 16.00 2.42 -9.58
C GLN A 198 15.99 2.45 -8.05
N PHE A 199 16.88 3.24 -7.45
CA PHE A 199 16.96 3.34 -5.99
C PHE A 199 15.72 4.03 -5.39
N SER A 200 15.12 5.00 -6.07
CA SER A 200 13.85 5.60 -5.63
C SER A 200 12.71 4.58 -5.59
N ALA A 201 12.67 3.65 -6.55
CA ALA A 201 11.71 2.55 -6.52
C ALA A 201 11.97 1.59 -5.35
N LEU A 202 13.23 1.24 -5.08
CA LEU A 202 13.62 0.39 -3.94
C LEU A 202 13.34 1.06 -2.59
N GLU A 203 13.57 2.36 -2.47
CA GLU A 203 13.27 3.16 -1.27
C GLU A 203 11.78 3.12 -0.92
N SER A 204 10.88 2.94 -1.89
CA SER A 204 9.43 2.84 -1.61
C SER A 204 9.05 1.57 -0.82
N PHE A 205 9.90 0.54 -0.86
CA PHE A 205 9.77 -0.70 -0.08
C PHE A 205 10.53 -0.64 1.26
N GLN A 206 11.25 0.45 1.55
CA GLN A 206 11.88 0.64 2.85
C GLN A 206 10.86 1.20 3.85
N PRO A 207 10.90 0.79 5.13
CA PRO A 207 10.03 1.38 6.14
C PRO A 207 10.29 2.88 6.28
N LEU A 208 9.23 3.68 6.48
CA LEU A 208 9.38 5.11 6.74
C LEU A 208 10.31 5.37 7.94
N PRO A 209 11.08 6.49 7.93
CA PRO A 209 11.97 6.84 9.03
C PRO A 209 11.27 6.82 10.40
N GLY A 210 11.85 6.09 11.35
CA GLY A 210 11.35 5.93 12.71
C GLY A 210 10.33 4.80 12.92
N ASN A 211 9.74 4.23 11.86
CA ASN A 211 8.79 3.13 12.00
C ASN A 211 9.44 1.87 12.60
N VAL A 212 10.68 1.58 12.23
CA VAL A 212 11.48 0.47 12.81
C VAL A 212 11.61 0.64 14.33
N ASP A 213 11.95 1.84 14.81
CA ASP A 213 12.09 2.11 16.24
C ASP A 213 10.77 1.92 17.01
N VAL A 214 9.65 2.29 16.39
CA VAL A 214 8.31 2.12 16.97
C VAL A 214 7.90 0.65 17.03
N VAL A 215 8.27 -0.15 16.04
CA VAL A 215 7.92 -1.58 15.94
C VAL A 215 8.82 -2.48 16.80
N LYS A 216 10.08 -2.11 17.01
CA LYS A 216 11.07 -2.85 17.80
C LYS A 216 10.58 -3.43 19.14
N PRO A 217 9.81 -2.71 20.00
CA PRO A 217 9.32 -3.29 21.26
C PRO A 217 8.18 -4.30 21.09
N TYR A 218 7.65 -4.48 19.87
CA TYR A 218 6.53 -5.36 19.56
C TYR A 218 6.91 -6.59 18.71
N LEU A 219 8.19 -6.76 18.35
CA LEU A 219 8.64 -7.81 17.43
C LEU A 219 8.16 -9.21 17.81
N ASP A 220 8.32 -9.61 19.09
CA ASP A 220 7.87 -10.94 19.55
C ASP A 220 6.35 -11.13 19.39
N LYS A 221 5.58 -10.08 19.65
CA LYS A 221 4.12 -10.11 19.51
C LYS A 221 3.70 -10.20 18.06
N ILE A 222 4.36 -9.45 17.18
CA ILE A 222 4.09 -9.46 15.73
C ILE A 222 4.49 -10.82 15.15
N LYS A 223 5.65 -11.37 15.53
CA LYS A 223 6.08 -12.72 15.12
C LYS A 223 5.07 -13.79 15.52
N ALA A 224 4.50 -13.69 16.72
CA ALA A 224 3.48 -14.62 17.20
C ALA A 224 2.16 -14.56 16.42
N LEU A 225 1.92 -13.53 15.59
CA LEU A 225 0.76 -13.48 14.69
C LEU A 225 0.89 -14.40 13.48
N PHE A 226 2.12 -14.71 13.07
CA PHE A 226 2.44 -15.45 11.84
C PHE A 226 3.06 -16.83 12.08
N GLY A 227 3.55 -17.08 13.29
CA GLY A 227 4.09 -18.38 13.68
C GLY A 227 2.99 -19.33 14.11
N ASP A 228 3.05 -20.57 13.61
CA ASP A 228 2.26 -21.68 14.13
C ASP A 228 2.63 -21.95 15.60
N GLU A 229 1.64 -22.41 16.37
CA GLU A 229 1.83 -23.06 17.68
C GLU A 229 2.64 -24.37 17.51
N GLU A 230 3.87 -24.31 16.99
CA GLU A 230 4.81 -25.44 17.02
C GLU A 230 5.48 -25.50 18.39
N ASP A 231 4.73 -25.94 19.40
CA ASP A 231 5.25 -26.56 20.62
C ASP A 231 4.08 -27.19 21.40
N ASN A 232 3.47 -28.26 20.87
CA ASN A 232 2.83 -29.29 21.71
C ASN A 232 2.74 -30.67 21.06
#